data_AF-A0A3P6V240-F1
#
_entry.id   AF-A0A3P6V240-F1
#
_cell.length_a   1.000
_cell.length_b   1.000
_cell.length_c   1.000
_cell.angle_alpha   90.00
_cell.angle_beta   90.00
_cell.angle_gamma   90.00
#
_symmetry.space_group_name_H-M   'P 1'
#
loop_
_entity.id
_entity.type
_entity.pdbx_description
1 polymer ?
#
loop_
_entity_poly.entity_id
_entity_poly.type
_entity_poly.pdbx_seq_one_letter_code
_entity_poly.pdbx_strand_id
1 'polypeptide(L)'
;MQQVQEQAGWVSGCDSLMVHHIHNAFKENLQKMAPMEEWAEWLESIVDQILAKYHDKPVQIISEVGKQFLLNWSCYTSMLIRDLTLRSAGSFGSFHLIRLLTDEYMVYLVESRIAKAANRAMITVISQV
;
A
#
# COMPACT_ATOMS: atom_id res chain seq x y z
N MET A 1 4.90 -14.52 9.97
CA MET A 1 4.43 -13.85 8.74
C MET A 1 3.33 -14.63 8.01
N GLN A 2 3.41 -15.97 7.89
CA GLN A 2 2.32 -16.79 7.29
C GLN A 2 0.95 -16.61 7.97
N GLN A 3 0.93 -16.55 9.31
CA GLN A 3 -0.30 -16.30 10.08
C GLN A 3 -0.94 -14.92 9.85
N VAL A 4 -0.12 -13.90 9.50
CA VAL A 4 -0.60 -12.56 9.15
C VAL A 4 -1.25 -12.58 7.75
N GLN A 5 -0.74 -13.38 6.83
CA GLN A 5 -1.31 -13.52 5.48
C GLN A 5 -2.70 -14.15 5.52
N GLU A 6 -2.86 -15.23 6.29
CA GLU A 6 -4.15 -15.93 6.46
C GLU A 6 -5.20 -15.04 7.13
N GLN A 7 -4.80 -14.29 8.16
CA GLN A 7 -5.70 -13.38 8.86
C GLN A 7 -6.03 -12.13 8.03
N ALA A 8 -5.09 -11.61 7.24
CA ALA A 8 -5.29 -10.37 6.48
C ALA A 8 -6.21 -10.58 5.28
N GLY A 9 -6.06 -11.70 4.56
CA GLY A 9 -6.95 -12.05 3.43
C GLY A 9 -8.41 -12.19 3.86
N TRP A 10 -8.65 -12.69 5.08
CA TRP A 10 -10.00 -12.87 5.62
C TRP A 10 -10.64 -11.58 6.15
N VAL A 11 -9.87 -10.70 6.79
CA VAL A 11 -10.40 -9.48 7.46
C VAL A 11 -10.65 -8.31 6.50
N SER A 12 -9.87 -8.20 5.41
CA SER A 12 -9.88 -7.02 4.54
C SER A 12 -10.50 -7.25 3.15
N GLY A 13 -10.93 -8.49 2.85
CA GLY A 13 -11.34 -8.85 1.49
C GLY A 13 -10.23 -8.67 0.45
N CYS A 14 -8.97 -8.57 0.89
CA CYS A 14 -7.83 -8.49 -0.01
C CYS A 14 -7.70 -9.79 -0.80
N ASP A 15 -7.45 -9.65 -2.11
CA ASP A 15 -6.97 -10.75 -2.92
C ASP A 15 -5.72 -11.35 -2.27
N SER A 16 -5.79 -12.63 -1.87
CA SER A 16 -4.69 -13.28 -1.16
C SER A 16 -3.41 -13.33 -2.01
N LEU A 17 -3.54 -13.30 -3.34
CA LEU A 17 -2.43 -13.21 -4.27
C LEU A 17 -1.72 -11.85 -4.16
N MET A 18 -2.49 -10.76 -4.01
CA MET A 18 -1.93 -9.42 -3.85
C MET A 18 -1.19 -9.30 -2.51
N VAL A 19 -1.77 -9.83 -1.43
CA VAL A 19 -1.13 -9.88 -0.11
C VAL A 19 0.17 -10.67 -0.15
N HIS A 20 0.16 -11.82 -0.84
CA HIS A 20 1.35 -12.65 -0.99
C HIS A 20 2.43 -11.96 -1.83
N HIS A 21 2.05 -11.28 -2.91
CA HIS A 21 2.98 -10.56 -3.77
C HIS A 21 3.62 -9.38 -3.05
N ILE A 22 2.83 -8.57 -2.33
CA ILE A 22 3.34 -7.46 -1.51
C ILE A 22 4.34 -7.99 -0.48
N HIS A 23 4.01 -9.11 0.17
CA HIS A 23 4.85 -9.72 1.17
C HIS A 23 6.21 -10.16 0.63
N ASN A 24 6.22 -10.89 -0.48
CA ASN A 24 7.44 -11.44 -1.05
C ASN A 24 8.33 -10.32 -1.59
N ALA A 25 7.77 -9.36 -2.34
CA ALA A 25 8.53 -8.24 -2.87
C ALA A 25 9.12 -7.37 -1.75
N PHE A 26 8.37 -7.14 -0.67
CA PHE A 26 8.89 -6.44 0.50
C PHE A 26 10.08 -7.18 1.13
N LYS A 27 9.97 -8.52 1.28
CA LYS A 27 11.03 -9.36 1.81
C LYS A 27 12.27 -9.33 0.90
N GLU A 28 12.08 -9.41 -0.41
CA GLU A 28 13.17 -9.35 -1.39
C GLU A 28 13.88 -7.98 -1.35
N ASN A 29 13.13 -6.87 -1.33
CA ASN A 29 13.68 -5.52 -1.22
C ASN A 29 14.50 -5.31 0.05
N LEU A 30 14.05 -5.88 1.18
CA LEU A 30 14.85 -5.89 2.40
C LEU A 30 16.12 -6.72 2.29
N GLN A 31 16.02 -7.94 1.74
CA GLN A 31 17.15 -8.87 1.67
C GLN A 31 18.27 -8.36 0.77
N LYS A 32 17.92 -7.68 -0.33
CA LYS A 32 18.91 -7.10 -1.26
C LYS A 32 19.39 -5.71 -0.85
N MET A 33 18.92 -5.16 0.28
CA MET A 33 19.21 -3.78 0.69
C MET A 33 18.89 -2.77 -0.43
N ALA A 34 17.69 -2.92 -1.02
CA ALA A 34 17.27 -2.13 -2.17
C ALA A 34 17.35 -0.61 -1.87
N PRO A 35 17.85 0.21 -2.81
CA PRO A 35 17.85 1.66 -2.67
C PRO A 35 16.41 2.21 -2.69
N MET A 36 16.22 3.41 -2.14
CA MET A 36 14.89 3.99 -1.93
C MET A 36 14.10 4.17 -3.23
N GLU A 37 14.79 4.42 -4.34
CA GLU A 37 14.21 4.54 -5.67
C GLU A 37 13.52 3.24 -6.10
N GLU A 38 14.14 2.09 -5.83
CA GLU A 38 13.56 0.78 -6.16
C GLU A 38 12.35 0.46 -5.25
N TRP A 39 12.38 0.93 -4.00
CA TRP A 39 11.20 0.89 -3.13
C TRP A 39 10.05 1.74 -3.69
N ALA A 40 10.35 2.95 -4.17
CA ALA A 40 9.36 3.87 -4.72
C ALA A 40 8.73 3.30 -6.00
N GLU A 41 9.55 2.83 -6.94
CA GLU A 41 9.09 2.21 -8.19
C GLU A 41 8.20 1.00 -7.93
N TRP A 42 8.58 0.15 -6.97
CA TRP A 42 7.77 -1.01 -6.61
C TRP A 42 6.39 -0.61 -6.04
N LEU A 43 6.35 0.34 -5.10
CA LEU A 43 5.11 0.84 -4.50
C LEU A 43 4.21 1.51 -5.55
N GLU A 44 4.80 2.28 -6.46
CA GLU A 44 4.11 2.88 -7.61
C GLU A 44 3.49 1.81 -8.50
N SER A 45 4.22 0.74 -8.81
CA SER A 45 3.72 -0.37 -9.62
C SER A 45 2.49 -1.05 -9.01
N ILE A 46 2.39 -1.12 -7.67
CA ILE A 46 1.23 -1.70 -6.98
C ILE A 46 0.00 -0.84 -7.24
N VAL A 47 0.11 0.48 -7.02
CA VAL A 47 -1.00 1.42 -7.22
C VAL A 47 -1.44 1.43 -8.68
N ASP A 48 -0.49 1.42 -9.61
CA ASP A 48 -0.77 1.40 -11.04
C ASP A 48 -1.51 0.13 -11.46
N GLN A 49 -1.08 -1.06 -11.01
CA GLN A 49 -1.74 -2.32 -11.33
C GLN A 49 -3.19 -2.38 -10.80
N ILE A 50 -3.44 -1.78 -9.64
CA ILE A 50 -4.77 -1.76 -9.02
C ILE A 50 -5.68 -0.80 -9.78
N LEU A 51 -5.23 0.43 -10.02
CA LEU A 51 -6.06 1.48 -10.63
C LEU A 51 -6.19 1.33 -12.15
N ALA A 52 -5.22 0.71 -12.83
CA ALA A 52 -5.28 0.48 -14.28
C ALA A 52 -6.51 -0.35 -14.70
N LYS A 53 -7.03 -1.21 -13.82
CA LYS A 53 -8.25 -2.00 -14.07
C LYS A 53 -9.52 -1.15 -14.16
N TYR A 54 -9.46 0.10 -13.73
CA TYR A 54 -10.59 1.03 -13.64
C TYR A 54 -10.37 2.32 -14.46
N HIS A 55 -9.36 2.35 -15.34
CA HIS A 55 -8.99 3.56 -16.10
C HIS A 55 -10.11 4.11 -16.99
N ASP A 56 -11.04 3.25 -17.42
CA ASP A 56 -12.20 3.58 -18.25
C ASP A 56 -13.45 3.99 -17.43
N LYS A 57 -13.36 3.95 -16.10
CA LYS A 57 -14.48 4.21 -15.18
C LYS A 57 -14.57 5.69 -14.78
N PRO A 58 -15.74 6.16 -14.35
CA PRO A 58 -15.88 7.47 -13.73
C PRO A 58 -14.91 7.67 -12.56
N VAL A 59 -14.40 8.88 -12.41
CA VAL A 59 -13.42 9.27 -11.37
C VAL A 59 -13.89 8.92 -9.96
N GLN A 60 -15.19 8.98 -9.70
CA GLN A 60 -15.80 8.60 -8.43
C GLN A 60 -15.51 7.12 -8.09
N ILE A 61 -15.65 6.22 -9.08
CA ILE A 61 -15.37 4.79 -8.90
C ILE A 61 -13.86 4.57 -8.65
N ILE A 62 -13.00 5.27 -9.41
CA ILE A 62 -11.55 5.20 -9.21
C ILE A 62 -11.17 5.66 -7.80
N SER A 63 -11.82 6.72 -7.30
CA SER A 63 -11.61 7.23 -5.94
C SER A 63 -12.07 6.24 -4.87
N GLU A 64 -13.23 5.60 -5.03
CA GLU A 64 -13.72 4.57 -4.12
C GLU A 64 -12.78 3.37 -4.06
N VAL A 65 -12.32 2.89 -5.22
CA VAL A 65 -11.34 1.78 -5.30
C VAL A 65 -10.02 2.17 -4.64
N GLY A 66 -9.52 3.39 -4.89
CA GLY A 66 -8.29 3.89 -4.26
C GLY A 66 -8.40 3.96 -2.73
N LYS A 67 -9.52 4.47 -2.21
CA LYS A 67 -9.80 4.52 -0.76
C LYS A 67 -9.88 3.12 -0.15
N GLN A 68 -10.57 2.20 -0.82
CA GLN A 68 -10.66 0.81 -0.36
C GLN A 68 -9.28 0.13 -0.35
N PHE A 69 -8.45 0.39 -1.36
CA PHE A 69 -7.08 -0.09 -1.39
C PHE A 69 -6.25 0.44 -0.20
N LEU A 70 -6.33 1.75 0.09
CA LEU A 70 -5.61 2.34 1.22
C LEU A 70 -6.07 1.78 2.58
N LEU A 71 -7.38 1.53 2.74
CA LEU A 71 -7.91 0.88 3.94
C LEU A 71 -7.33 -0.54 4.10
N ASN A 72 -7.30 -1.29 3.02
CA ASN A 72 -6.76 -2.64 2.96
C ASN A 72 -5.25 -2.66 3.26
N TRP A 73 -4.51 -1.74 2.66
CA TRP A 73 -3.09 -1.51 2.92
C TRP A 73 -2.84 -1.24 4.41
N SER A 74 -3.61 -0.31 4.99
CA SER A 74 -3.51 0.05 6.41
C SER A 74 -3.82 -1.12 7.35
N CYS A 75 -4.83 -1.92 7.02
CA CYS A 75 -5.18 -3.12 7.79
C CYS A 75 -4.05 -4.15 7.78
N TYR A 76 -3.57 -4.53 6.60
CA TYR A 76 -2.54 -5.56 6.42
C TYR A 76 -1.26 -5.26 7.20
N THR A 77 -0.78 -4.05 7.03
CA THR A 77 0.47 -3.58 7.62
C THR A 77 0.36 -3.28 9.12
N SER A 78 -0.81 -2.88 9.62
CA SER A 78 -1.09 -2.82 11.06
C SER A 78 -0.97 -4.21 11.69
N MET A 79 -1.42 -5.26 10.99
CA MET A 79 -1.24 -6.64 11.45
C MET A 79 0.23 -7.07 11.44
N LEU A 80 1.02 -6.63 10.46
CA LEU A 80 2.47 -6.86 10.45
C LEU A 80 3.16 -6.18 11.63
N ILE A 81 2.85 -4.91 11.90
CA ILE A 81 3.40 -4.18 13.05
C ILE A 81 3.02 -4.86 14.36
N ARG A 82 1.74 -5.23 14.54
CA ARG A 82 1.28 -5.98 15.72
C ARG A 82 2.07 -7.28 15.92
N ASP A 83 2.27 -8.05 14.87
CA ASP A 83 3.01 -9.32 14.89
C ASP A 83 4.49 -9.11 15.26
N LEU A 84 5.13 -8.04 14.76
CA LEU A 84 6.49 -7.65 15.14
C LEU A 84 6.59 -7.19 16.60
N THR A 85 5.61 -6.42 17.08
CA THR A 85 5.53 -5.97 18.49
C THR A 85 5.39 -7.17 19.43
N LEU A 86 4.44 -8.07 19.16
CA LEU A 86 4.17 -9.23 20.01
C LEU A 86 5.35 -10.21 20.08
N ARG A 87 6.15 -10.29 19.01
CA ARG A 87 7.38 -11.10 19.00
C ARG A 87 8.61 -10.37 19.54
N SER A 88 8.47 -9.11 19.97
CA SER A 88 9.59 -8.25 20.38
C SER A 88 10.75 -8.28 19.39
N ALA A 89 10.44 -8.22 18.09
CA ALA A 89 11.42 -8.36 17.04
C ALA A 89 12.47 -7.23 17.12
N GLY A 90 13.77 -7.55 17.11
CA GLY A 90 14.85 -6.56 17.17
C GLY A 90 14.85 -5.56 15.99
N SER A 91 14.19 -5.92 14.87
CA SER A 91 14.02 -5.06 13.70
C SER A 91 12.79 -4.14 13.77
N PHE A 92 12.02 -4.15 14.87
CA PHE A 92 10.75 -3.43 14.99
C PHE A 92 10.86 -1.95 14.63
N GLY A 93 11.86 -1.24 15.19
CA GLY A 93 12.03 0.19 14.97
C GLY A 93 12.22 0.56 13.49
N SER A 94 13.10 -0.16 12.79
CA SER A 94 13.37 0.05 11.37
C SER A 94 12.14 -0.24 10.50
N PHE A 95 11.44 -1.36 10.77
CA PHE A 95 10.21 -1.70 10.07
C PHE A 95 9.10 -0.67 10.31
N HIS A 96 9.02 -0.10 11.51
CA HIS A 96 8.05 0.94 11.84
C HIS A 96 8.32 2.24 11.06
N LEU A 97 9.59 2.64 10.90
CA LEU A 97 9.95 3.81 10.08
C LEU A 97 9.64 3.59 8.60
N ILE A 98 10.01 2.43 8.04
CA ILE A 98 9.67 2.06 6.66
C ILE A 98 8.15 2.10 6.48
N ARG A 99 7.41 1.53 7.44
CA ARG A 99 5.95 1.52 7.43
C ARG A 99 5.37 2.94 7.33
N LEU A 100 5.81 3.86 8.19
CA LEU A 100 5.34 5.26 8.18
C LEU A 100 5.59 5.94 6.82
N LEU A 101 6.79 5.78 6.26
CA LEU A 101 7.13 6.34 4.96
C LEU A 101 6.26 5.76 3.84
N THR A 102 6.11 4.44 3.82
CA THR A 102 5.32 3.77 2.78
C THR A 102 3.82 4.09 2.87
N ASP A 103 3.30 4.42 4.06
CA ASP A 103 1.93 4.90 4.23
C ASP A 103 1.69 6.23 3.55
N GLU A 104 2.50 7.23 3.89
CA GLU A 104 2.37 8.56 3.32
C GLU A 104 2.55 8.51 1.80
N TYR A 105 3.50 7.71 1.33
CA TYR A 105 3.76 7.57 -0.10
C TYR A 105 2.62 6.87 -0.84
N MET A 106 2.01 5.83 -0.27
CA MET A 106 0.86 5.15 -0.87
C MET A 106 -0.35 6.07 -0.99
N VAL A 107 -0.63 6.89 0.03
CA VAL A 107 -1.69 7.92 -0.03
C VAL A 107 -1.40 8.90 -1.16
N TYR A 108 -0.19 9.46 -1.19
CA TYR A 108 0.26 10.37 -2.25
C TYR A 108 0.07 9.77 -3.66
N LEU A 109 0.49 8.53 -3.87
CA LEU A 109 0.38 7.86 -5.16
C LEU A 109 -1.08 7.73 -5.60
N VAL A 110 -1.96 7.25 -4.71
CA VAL A 110 -3.39 7.06 -5.00
C VAL A 110 -4.05 8.41 -5.32
N GLU A 111 -3.81 9.44 -4.51
CA GLU A 111 -4.37 10.78 -4.74
C GLU A 111 -3.85 11.39 -6.04
N SER A 112 -2.57 11.20 -6.35
CA SER A 112 -1.96 11.63 -7.62
C SER A 112 -2.61 10.98 -8.83
N ARG A 113 -2.91 9.67 -8.76
CA ARG A 113 -3.63 8.97 -9.83
C ARG A 113 -5.07 9.44 -9.99
N ILE A 114 -5.77 9.67 -8.87
CA ILE A 114 -7.15 10.19 -8.91
C ILE A 114 -7.17 11.60 -9.49
N ALA A 115 -6.25 12.48 -9.08
CA ALA A 115 -6.14 13.83 -9.61
C ALA A 115 -5.87 13.83 -11.12
N LYS A 116 -4.96 12.96 -11.58
CA LYS A 116 -4.67 12.74 -13.01
C LYS A 116 -5.91 12.27 -13.77
N ALA A 117 -6.66 11.31 -13.24
CA ALA A 117 -7.91 10.83 -13.84
C ALA A 117 -9.00 11.92 -13.88
N ALA A 118 -9.02 12.81 -12.88
CA ALA A 118 -9.93 13.96 -12.80
C ALA A 118 -9.52 15.14 -13.68
N ASN A 119 -8.33 15.09 -14.31
CA ASN A 119 -7.68 16.23 -14.97
C ASN A 119 -7.60 17.47 -14.06
N ARG A 120 -7.28 17.26 -12.78
CA ARG A 120 -7.16 18.30 -11.75
C ARG A 120 -5.74 18.35 -11.20
N ALA A 121 -5.33 19.53 -10.72
CA ALA A 121 -4.09 19.65 -9.98
C ALA A 121 -4.18 18.91 -8.65
N MET A 122 -3.14 18.17 -8.29
CA MET A 122 -3.11 17.29 -7.12
C MET A 122 -3.43 18.02 -5.80
N ILE A 123 -2.95 19.26 -5.66
CA ILE A 123 -3.23 20.13 -4.51
C ILE A 123 -4.74 20.42 -4.30
N THR A 124 -5.55 20.34 -5.36
CA THR A 124 -7.00 20.58 -5.28
C THR A 124 -7.80 19.35 -4.83
N VAL A 125 -7.16 18.18 -4.82
CA VAL A 125 -7.77 16.90 -4.39
C VAL A 125 -7.47 16.66 -2.91
N ILE A 126 -6.26 16.97 -2.45
CA ILE A 126 -5.83 16.86 -1.04
C ILE A 126 -6.69 17.75 -0.12
N SER A 127 -7.15 18.92 -0.61
CA SER A 127 -7.96 19.85 0.19
C SER A 127 -9.43 19.45 0.36
N GLN A 128 -9.86 18.30 -0.18
CA GLN A 128 -11.26 17.83 -0.14
C GLN A 128 -11.46 16.62 0.78
N VAL A 129 -10.44 16.23 1.54
CA VAL A 129 -10.49 15.19 2.57
C VAL A 129 -10.83 15.80 3.93
#